data_AF-A0A8C4PF61-F1
#
_entry.id   AF-A0A8C4PF61-F1
#
_cell.length_a   1.000
_cell.length_b   1.000
_cell.length_c   1.000
_cell.angle_alpha   90.00
_cell.angle_beta   90.00
_cell.angle_gamma   90.00
#
_symmetry.space_group_name_H-M   'P 1'
#
loop_
_entity.id
_entity.type
_entity.pdbx_description
1 polymer ?
#
loop_
_entity_poly.entity_id
_entity_poly.type
_entity_poly.pdbx_seq_one_letter_code
_entity_poly.pdbx_strand_id
1 'polypeptide(L)'
;MFPDGTVKHLKDGQEEIVFPDGTTVSVERNGDKTIVFSNGQREIHTAQFKRREYPDGTSKTVYCNGHQETKYASGRVRIKDETGNIILDKK
;
A
#
# COMPACT_ATOMS: atom_id res chain seq x y z
N MET A 1 -7.19 -21.75 -11.27
CA MET A 1 -6.03 -21.18 -11.97
C MET A 1 -6.51 -20.78 -13.36
N PHE A 2 -6.30 -19.53 -13.74
CA PHE A 2 -6.62 -19.02 -15.08
C PHE A 2 -5.50 -19.42 -16.06
N PRO A 3 -5.75 -19.42 -17.39
CA PRO A 3 -4.74 -19.81 -18.39
C PRO A 3 -3.46 -18.98 -18.35
N ASP A 4 -3.54 -17.74 -17.87
CA ASP A 4 -2.41 -16.84 -17.62
C ASP A 4 -1.65 -17.15 -16.33
N GLY A 5 -2.01 -18.21 -15.59
CA GLY A 5 -1.36 -18.63 -14.34
C GLY A 5 -1.85 -17.92 -13.08
N THR A 6 -2.77 -16.95 -13.22
CA THR A 6 -3.41 -16.27 -12.08
C THR A 6 -4.23 -17.26 -11.24
N VAL A 7 -4.16 -17.16 -9.91
CA VAL A 7 -4.98 -17.92 -8.97
C VAL A 7 -5.87 -16.95 -8.21
N LYS A 8 -7.18 -17.24 -8.11
CA LYS A 8 -8.12 -16.44 -7.31
C LYS A 8 -8.71 -17.31 -6.20
N HIS A 9 -8.66 -16.82 -4.97
CA HIS A 9 -9.32 -17.38 -3.81
C HIS A 9 -10.40 -16.42 -3.32
N LEU A 10 -11.61 -16.94 -3.09
CA LEU A 10 -12.70 -16.20 -2.47
C LEU A 10 -13.02 -16.89 -1.15
N LYS A 11 -12.88 -16.18 -0.03
CA LYS A 11 -13.24 -16.67 1.30
C LYS A 11 -14.04 -15.61 2.04
N ASP A 12 -15.27 -15.92 2.43
CA ASP A 12 -16.10 -15.09 3.31
C ASP A 12 -16.23 -13.60 2.89
N GLY A 13 -16.27 -13.32 1.58
CA GLY A 13 -16.35 -11.95 1.06
C GLY A 13 -15.02 -11.20 0.98
N GLN A 14 -13.91 -11.88 1.25
CA GLN A 14 -12.54 -11.45 0.93
C GLN A 14 -12.08 -12.13 -0.36
N GLU A 15 -11.49 -11.34 -1.26
CA GLU A 15 -10.88 -11.83 -2.50
C GLU A 15 -9.35 -11.80 -2.37
N GLU A 16 -8.68 -12.86 -2.80
CA GLU A 16 -7.23 -12.89 -2.95
C GLU A 16 -6.89 -13.36 -4.36
N ILE A 17 -5.96 -12.68 -5.01
CA ILE A 17 -5.50 -12.94 -6.35
C ILE A 17 -3.99 -13.05 -6.31
N VAL A 18 -3.45 -14.20 -6.70
CA VAL A 18 -2.02 -14.45 -6.80
C VAL A 18 -1.64 -14.50 -8.28
N PHE A 19 -0.75 -13.61 -8.69
CA PHE A 19 -0.23 -13.53 -10.05
C PHE A 19 1.04 -14.38 -10.21
N PRO A 20 1.37 -14.83 -11.43
CA PRO A 20 2.55 -15.66 -11.69
C PRO A 20 3.89 -15.00 -11.33
N ASP A 21 3.93 -13.67 -11.35
CA ASP A 21 5.11 -12.87 -10.99
C ASP A 21 5.36 -12.80 -9.47
N GLY A 22 4.49 -13.45 -8.68
CA GLY A 22 4.52 -13.46 -7.22
C GLY A 22 3.80 -12.28 -6.57
N THR A 23 3.14 -11.41 -7.35
CA THR A 23 2.30 -10.34 -6.81
C THR A 23 1.02 -10.93 -6.23
N THR A 24 0.67 -10.55 -5.01
CA THR A 24 -0.59 -10.94 -4.35
C THR A 24 -1.46 -9.71 -4.15
N VAL A 25 -2.71 -9.77 -4.56
CA VAL A 25 -3.72 -8.73 -4.35
C VAL A 25 -4.81 -9.29 -3.47
N SER A 26 -5.05 -8.65 -2.34
CA SER A 26 -6.14 -8.98 -1.42
C SER A 26 -7.14 -7.82 -1.38
N VAL A 27 -8.42 -8.11 -1.47
CA VAL A 27 -9.52 -7.14 -1.30
C VAL A 27 -10.37 -7.60 -0.13
N GLU A 28 -10.44 -6.78 0.91
CA GLU A 28 -11.27 -7.01 2.09
C GLU A 28 -12.73 -6.64 1.81
N ARG A 29 -13.64 -7.15 2.66
CA ARG A 29 -15.09 -6.93 2.49
C ARG A 29 -15.50 -5.45 2.56
N ASN A 30 -14.73 -4.61 3.25
CA ASN A 30 -14.95 -3.17 3.33
C ASN A 30 -14.46 -2.42 2.06
N GLY A 31 -13.84 -3.11 1.10
CA GLY A 31 -13.26 -2.54 -0.11
C GLY A 31 -11.79 -2.14 0.01
N ASP A 32 -11.18 -2.29 1.20
CA ASP A 32 -9.75 -2.05 1.38
C ASP A 32 -8.95 -3.07 0.57
N LYS A 33 -7.95 -2.58 -0.16
CA LYS A 33 -7.12 -3.39 -1.04
C LYS A 33 -5.68 -3.38 -0.57
N THR A 34 -5.11 -4.55 -0.36
CA THR A 34 -3.69 -4.74 -0.13
C THR A 34 -3.05 -5.38 -1.36
N ILE A 35 -1.89 -4.89 -1.77
CA ILE A 35 -1.06 -5.47 -2.85
C ILE A 35 0.31 -5.77 -2.25
N VAL A 36 0.79 -6.99 -2.37
CA VAL A 36 2.14 -7.39 -1.99
C VAL A 36 2.88 -7.77 -3.27
N PHE A 37 3.91 -7.01 -3.61
CA PHE A 37 4.73 -7.27 -4.78
C PHE A 37 5.82 -8.30 -4.44
N SER A 38 6.26 -9.05 -5.44
CA SER A 38 7.32 -10.06 -5.27
C SER A 38 8.67 -9.49 -4.83
N ASN A 39 8.90 -8.18 -5.03
CA ASN A 39 10.08 -7.47 -4.53
C ASN A 39 9.99 -7.06 -3.05
N GLY A 40 8.93 -7.46 -2.33
CA GLY A 40 8.68 -7.14 -0.92
C GLY A 40 8.06 -5.77 -0.67
N GLN A 41 7.79 -4.97 -1.71
CA GLN A 41 6.97 -3.76 -1.56
C GLN A 41 5.52 -4.14 -1.28
N ARG A 42 4.83 -3.29 -0.53
CA ARG A 42 3.41 -3.46 -0.22
C ARG A 42 2.65 -2.16 -0.45
N GLU A 43 1.47 -2.25 -1.04
CA GLU A 43 0.53 -1.13 -1.15
C GLU A 43 -0.75 -1.45 -0.38
N ILE A 44 -1.26 -0.45 0.34
CA ILE A 44 -2.52 -0.50 1.07
C ILE A 44 -3.38 0.66 0.56
N HIS A 45 -4.54 0.35 -0.02
CA HIS A 45 -5.51 1.32 -0.47
C HIS A 45 -6.75 1.21 0.41
N THR A 46 -7.06 2.28 1.11
CA THR A 46 -8.29 2.41 1.89
C THR A 46 -9.10 3.58 1.37
N ALA A 47 -10.31 3.76 1.88
CA ALA A 47 -11.11 4.95 1.61
C ALA A 47 -10.44 6.26 2.08
N GLN A 48 -9.53 6.18 3.06
CA GLN A 48 -8.92 7.35 3.70
C GLN A 48 -7.51 7.67 3.17
N PHE A 49 -6.76 6.67 2.70
CA PHE A 49 -5.39 6.86 2.24
C PHE A 49 -4.93 5.77 1.28
N LYS A 50 -3.83 6.06 0.58
CA LYS A 50 -3.00 5.06 -0.11
C LYS A 50 -1.63 5.07 0.53
N ARG A 51 -1.17 3.90 0.99
CA ARG A 51 0.16 3.74 1.60
C ARG A 51 0.99 2.78 0.76
N ARG A 52 2.25 3.13 0.50
CA ARG A 52 3.27 2.24 -0.03
C ARG A 52 4.33 1.99 1.03
N GLU A 53 4.60 0.74 1.33
CA GLU A 53 5.62 0.25 2.25
C GLU A 53 6.74 -0.39 1.43
N TYR A 54 7.97 -0.07 1.78
CA TYR A 54 9.17 -0.54 1.10
C TYR A 54 9.92 -1.53 2.01
N PRO A 55 10.69 -2.48 1.43
CA PRO A 55 11.43 -3.48 2.20
C PRO A 55 12.47 -2.89 3.17
N ASP A 56 12.96 -1.68 2.90
CA ASP A 56 13.89 -0.96 3.77
C ASP A 56 13.21 -0.46 5.07
N GLY A 57 11.89 -0.57 5.18
CA GLY A 57 11.09 -0.04 6.30
C GLY A 57 10.55 1.37 6.07
N THR A 58 10.90 2.00 4.94
CA THR A 58 10.30 3.28 4.55
C THR A 58 8.83 3.07 4.19
N SER A 59 7.96 4.01 4.57
CA SER A 59 6.57 4.04 4.13
C SER A 59 6.17 5.43 3.67
N LYS A 60 5.32 5.50 2.64
CA LYS A 60 4.74 6.72 2.10
C LYS A 60 3.23 6.60 2.12
N THR A 61 2.55 7.50 2.82
CA THR A 61 1.08 7.56 2.89
C THR A 61 0.61 8.84 2.20
N VAL A 62 -0.31 8.72 1.26
CA VAL A 62 -1.05 9.84 0.67
C VAL A 62 -2.48 9.77 1.18
N TYR A 63 -2.90 10.79 1.91
CA TYR A 63 -4.23 10.89 2.50
C TYR A 63 -5.23 11.51 1.51
N CYS A 64 -6.52 11.24 1.70
CA CYS A 64 -7.58 11.79 0.85
C CYS A 64 -7.69 13.32 0.91
N ASN A 65 -7.22 13.94 1.99
CA ASN A 65 -7.11 15.38 2.14
C ASN A 65 -5.88 16.00 1.42
N GLY A 66 -5.15 15.22 0.61
CA GLY A 66 -3.99 15.68 -0.14
C GLY A 66 -2.66 15.66 0.62
N HIS A 67 -2.68 15.52 1.96
CA HIS A 67 -1.45 15.43 2.74
C HIS A 67 -0.66 14.17 2.40
N GLN A 68 0.66 14.29 2.49
CA GLN A 68 1.58 13.17 2.25
C GLN A 68 2.51 12.99 3.43
N GLU A 69 2.57 11.79 3.98
CA GLU A 69 3.51 11.41 5.03
C GLU A 69 4.55 10.46 4.47
N THR A 70 5.83 10.68 4.79
CA THR A 70 6.91 9.72 4.56
C THR A 70 7.56 9.40 5.89
N LYS A 71 7.48 8.14 6.33
CA LYS A 71 8.26 7.61 7.46
C LYS A 71 9.45 6.86 6.90
N TYR A 72 10.65 7.29 7.23
CA TYR A 72 11.88 6.65 6.79
C TYR A 72 12.27 5.55 7.77
N ALA A 73 12.99 4.55 7.28
CA ALA A 73 13.60 3.50 8.10
C ALA A 73 14.44 4.03 9.27
N SER A 74 15.02 5.23 9.12
CA SER A 74 15.81 5.91 10.15
C SER A 74 15.00 6.48 11.32
N GLY A 75 13.67 6.38 11.29
CA GLY A 75 12.76 6.99 12.25
C GLY A 75 12.33 8.41 11.88
N ARG A 76 12.99 9.05 10.90
CA ARG A 76 12.60 10.37 10.39
C ARG A 76 11.18 10.32 9.83
N VAL A 77 10.37 11.32 10.13
CA VAL A 77 9.02 11.51 9.59
C VAL A 77 8.94 12.87 8.91
N ARG A 78 8.46 12.88 7.66
CA ARG A 78 8.23 14.10 6.89
C ARG A 78 6.79 14.16 6.43
N ILE A 79 6.09 15.26 6.70
CA ILE A 79 4.73 15.51 6.25
C ILE A 79 4.72 16.70 5.31
N LYS A 80 4.04 16.53 4.18
CA LYS A 80 3.73 17.59 3.23
C LYS A 80 2.23 17.88 3.21
N ASP A 81 1.88 19.13 2.96
CA ASP A 81 0.51 19.53 2.64
C ASP A 81 0.11 19.13 1.21
N GLU A 82 -1.13 19.44 0.83
CA GLU A 82 -1.69 19.16 -0.50
C GLU A 82 -0.94 19.83 -1.65
N THR A 83 -0.26 20.96 -1.39
CA THR A 83 0.54 21.69 -2.38
C THR A 83 1.99 21.22 -2.46
N GLY A 84 2.38 20.29 -1.58
CA GLY A 84 3.72 19.71 -1.53
C GLY A 84 4.71 20.43 -0.61
N ASN A 85 4.28 21.46 0.13
CA ASN A 85 5.16 22.14 1.09
C ASN A 85 5.38 21.26 2.31
N ILE A 86 6.58 21.33 2.89
CA ILE A 86 6.91 20.58 4.11
C ILE A 86 6.30 21.31 5.31
N ILE A 87 5.37 20.66 5.99
CA ILE A 87 4.75 21.20 7.22
C ILE A 87 5.30 20.53 8.49
N LEU A 88 5.90 19.34 8.34
CA LEU A 88 6.62 18.66 9.42
C LEU A 88 7.83 17.94 8.85
N ASP A 89 8.98 18.07 9.51
CA ASP A 89 10.15 17.23 9.30
C ASP A 89 10.78 16.97 10.66
N LYS A 90 10.59 15.75 11.17
CA LYS A 90 11.09 15.33 12.48
C LYS A 90 12.03 14.16 12.30
N LYS A 91 13.14 14.17 13.03
CA LYS A 91 14.07 13.04 13.12
C LYS A 91 13.84 12.27 14.41
#